data_AF-A0A9D1FWQ3-F1
#
_entry.id   AF-A0A9D1FWQ3-F1
#
_cell.length_a   1.000
_cell.length_b   1.000
_cell.length_c   1.000
_cell.angle_alpha   90.00
_cell.angle_beta   90.00
_cell.angle_gamma   90.00
#
_symmetry.space_group_name_H-M   'P 1'
#
loop_
_entity.id
_entity.type
_entity.pdbx_description
1 polymer ?
#
loop_
_entity_poly.entity_id
_entity_poly.type
_entity_poly.pdbx_seq_one_letter_code
_entity_poly.pdbx_strand_id
1 'polypeptide(L)'
;MQIMNNGFESVFKTPQPMFTQTFTPIIMPSWNNNSNLQNYNSLYDRVGFYTPKSYSFANPGVYAIPQITETPRFDDLKDLTYGSGIGNSYSFSSSKVPGSTYKPSYTTLSANYLNKDFLAKVKQVAKNINCDYQDLLAVMNSESGLQPNKWNSSKSAVGLIQFTDPALADLKRVYGINLTKEQVSKMSAIEQLDLAEKFYKITTQKFGGKKLSAADLYASTYLPGRATNEVLCRKGERNSDGSLKSYYESNTGLDVNGDGMITKEDLAKRLAKKRVNLDTFV
;
A
#
# COMPACT_ATOMS: atom_id res chain seq x y z
N MET A 1 -22.72 -58.89 34.35
CA MET A 1 -21.67 -59.40 33.43
C MET A 1 -22.32 -59.70 32.11
N GLN A 2 -21.89 -59.26 30.93
CA GLN A 2 -21.04 -58.15 30.50
C GLN A 2 -21.43 -57.96 29.02
N ILE A 3 -21.82 -56.74 28.67
CA ILE A 3 -22.30 -56.36 27.34
C ILE A 3 -21.06 -56.10 26.48
N MET A 4 -20.86 -56.82 25.38
CA MET A 4 -19.74 -56.55 24.47
C MET A 4 -20.13 -55.48 23.44
N ASN A 5 -19.47 -54.34 23.59
CA ASN A 5 -19.50 -53.16 22.74
C ASN A 5 -18.84 -53.41 21.38
N ASN A 6 -19.48 -52.87 20.34
CA ASN A 6 -18.85 -52.62 19.04
C ASN A 6 -17.80 -51.51 19.20
N GLY A 7 -16.53 -51.82 18.90
CA GLY A 7 -15.42 -50.87 18.91
C GLY A 7 -15.50 -49.91 17.73
N PHE A 8 -15.80 -48.65 18.01
CA PHE A 8 -15.45 -47.52 17.17
C PHE A 8 -14.07 -47.01 17.62
N GLU A 9 -13.02 -47.26 16.82
CA GLU A 9 -11.74 -46.57 16.99
C GLU A 9 -11.87 -45.12 16.52
N SER A 10 -11.75 -44.19 17.46
CA SER A 10 -11.69 -42.75 17.21
C SER A 10 -10.29 -42.35 16.77
N VAL A 11 -10.12 -42.08 15.47
CA VAL A 11 -8.94 -41.39 14.97
C VAL A 11 -9.03 -39.92 15.37
N PHE A 12 -8.43 -39.57 16.51
CA PHE A 12 -8.12 -38.18 16.87
C PHE A 12 -7.14 -37.60 15.84
N LYS A 13 -7.66 -36.90 14.83
CA LYS A 13 -6.88 -35.94 14.05
C LYS A 13 -6.82 -34.64 14.82
N THR A 14 -5.66 -34.36 15.42
CA THR A 14 -5.26 -33.02 15.87
C THR A 14 -5.49 -32.00 14.75
N PRO A 15 -6.23 -30.89 14.98
CA PRO A 15 -6.39 -29.86 13.97
C PRO A 15 -5.05 -29.16 13.69
N GLN A 16 -4.67 -29.14 12.41
CA GLN A 16 -3.54 -28.36 11.92
C GLN A 16 -3.83 -26.86 12.17
N PRO A 17 -2.84 -26.06 12.61
CA PRO A 17 -3.05 -24.64 12.86
C PRO A 17 -3.28 -23.91 11.54
N MET A 18 -4.50 -23.39 11.38
CA MET A 18 -4.79 -22.35 10.40
C MET A 18 -3.94 -21.13 10.75
N PHE A 19 -2.94 -20.83 9.92
CA PHE A 19 -2.27 -19.53 9.93
C PHE A 19 -3.26 -18.47 9.43
N THR A 20 -4.08 -17.94 10.34
CA THR A 20 -4.74 -16.67 10.13
C THR A 20 -3.64 -15.61 10.18
N GLN A 21 -3.27 -15.03 9.04
CA GLN A 21 -2.42 -13.84 9.06
C GLN A 21 -3.23 -12.75 9.75
N THR A 22 -2.90 -12.48 11.01
CA THR A 22 -3.45 -11.36 11.75
C THR A 22 -3.07 -10.08 11.03
N PHE A 23 -4.07 -9.35 10.57
CA PHE A 23 -3.87 -8.02 10.02
C PHE A 23 -3.40 -7.10 11.15
N THR A 24 -2.11 -6.76 11.16
CA THR A 24 -1.57 -5.69 12.01
C THR A 24 -1.44 -4.42 11.16
N PRO A 25 -2.34 -3.43 11.32
CA PRO A 25 -2.19 -2.15 10.63
C PRO A 25 -0.89 -1.49 11.09
N ILE A 26 -0.27 -0.69 10.20
CA ILE A 26 0.86 0.14 10.60
C ILE A 26 0.35 1.13 11.63
N ILE A 27 1.08 1.27 12.75
CA ILE A 27 0.84 2.34 13.70
C ILE A 27 1.89 3.39 13.42
N MET A 28 1.57 4.29 12.48
CA MET A 28 2.50 5.35 12.12
C MET A 28 2.80 6.21 13.36
N PRO A 29 4.07 6.60 13.54
CA PRO A 29 4.47 7.35 14.71
C PRO A 29 3.79 8.73 14.73
N SER A 30 3.18 9.05 15.87
CA SER A 30 2.75 10.41 16.19
C SER A 30 3.97 11.34 16.20
N TRP A 31 3.95 12.39 15.39
CA TRP A 31 4.88 13.50 15.53
C TRP A 31 4.39 14.33 16.73
N ASN A 32 5.10 14.20 17.85
CA ASN A 32 4.74 14.88 19.09
C ASN A 32 4.85 16.40 18.92
N ASN A 33 3.72 17.07 18.78
CA ASN A 33 3.61 18.52 18.83
C ASN A 33 3.58 18.96 20.29
N ASN A 34 4.75 19.03 20.94
CA ASN A 34 4.84 19.78 22.18
C ASN A 34 6.19 20.47 22.33
N SER A 35 6.32 21.62 21.67
CA SER A 35 7.10 22.77 22.12
C SER A 35 6.77 23.95 21.20
N ASN A 36 6.17 24.98 21.80
CA ASN A 36 6.04 26.36 21.33
C ASN A 36 6.05 26.65 19.82
N LEU A 37 4.93 27.25 19.38
CA LEU A 37 4.65 27.87 18.08
C LEU A 37 5.60 29.03 17.67
N GLN A 38 6.86 29.07 18.13
CA GLN A 38 7.77 30.20 17.89
C GLN A 38 9.17 29.84 17.37
N ASN A 39 9.45 28.61 16.92
CA ASN A 39 10.74 28.33 16.27
C ASN A 39 10.69 27.29 15.15
N TYR A 40 9.78 27.48 14.18
CA TYR A 40 9.71 26.68 12.96
C TYR A 40 10.64 27.19 11.84
N ASN A 41 11.85 27.67 12.17
CA ASN A 41 12.79 28.22 11.18
C ASN A 41 14.18 27.56 11.13
N SER A 42 14.54 26.53 11.91
CA SER A 42 15.96 26.06 11.92
C SER A 42 16.25 24.69 11.32
N LEU A 43 15.29 23.98 10.70
CA LEU A 43 15.56 22.68 10.06
C LEU A 43 15.23 22.62 8.56
N TYR A 44 14.81 23.75 7.96
CA TYR A 44 14.59 23.88 6.51
C TYR A 44 15.62 24.77 5.79
N ASP A 45 16.60 25.34 6.50
CA ASP A 45 17.60 26.27 5.95
C ASP A 45 18.79 25.64 5.21
N ARG A 46 18.74 24.35 4.84
CA ARG A 46 19.83 23.70 4.06
C ARG A 46 19.42 22.97 2.79
N VAL A 47 18.27 23.30 2.22
CA VAL A 47 17.98 22.97 0.81
C VAL A 47 17.29 24.17 0.18
N GLY A 48 18.04 24.91 -0.64
CA GLY A 48 17.52 26.07 -1.37
C GLY A 48 16.35 25.66 -2.25
N PHE A 49 15.16 26.18 -1.94
CA PHE A 49 14.00 26.05 -2.81
C PHE A 49 13.99 27.21 -3.80
N TYR A 50 14.11 26.87 -5.08
CA TYR A 50 13.72 27.74 -6.18
C TYR A 50 12.25 28.13 -6.02
N THR A 51 11.97 29.43 -5.98
CA THR A 51 10.62 29.94 -6.18
C THR A 51 10.29 29.83 -7.68
N PRO A 52 9.16 29.21 -8.09
CA PRO A 52 8.77 29.28 -9.48
C PRO A 52 8.30 30.69 -9.78
N LYS A 53 8.98 31.35 -10.74
CA LYS A 53 8.47 32.55 -11.39
C LYS A 53 7.15 32.21 -12.07
N SER A 54 6.15 33.03 -11.80
CA SER A 54 4.88 33.08 -12.53
C SER A 54 5.16 33.34 -14.02
N TYR A 55 4.64 32.47 -14.89
CA TYR A 55 4.58 32.76 -16.32
C TYR A 55 3.14 33.10 -16.69
N SER A 56 2.95 34.36 -17.06
CA SER A 56 1.76 34.84 -17.77
C SER A 56 1.68 34.24 -19.17
N PHE A 57 0.46 33.96 -19.59
CA PHE A 57 0.13 33.50 -20.94
C PHE A 57 0.35 34.61 -21.98
N ALA A 58 1.03 34.28 -23.08
CA ALA A 58 0.93 34.97 -24.36
C ALA A 58 1.12 33.95 -25.50
N ASN A 59 0.32 34.13 -26.55
CA ASN A 59 0.06 33.22 -27.68
C ASN A 59 1.18 33.30 -28.78
N PRO A 60 1.07 32.62 -29.95
CA PRO A 60 1.92 31.52 -30.38
C PRO A 60 2.93 31.92 -31.48
N GLY A 61 4.11 31.28 -31.51
CA GLY A 61 5.13 31.57 -32.51
C GLY A 61 6.05 30.38 -32.76
N VAL A 62 5.69 29.60 -33.77
CA VAL A 62 6.51 28.72 -34.63
C VAL A 62 8.00 28.63 -34.29
N TYR A 63 8.50 27.45 -33.90
CA TYR A 63 9.83 26.95 -34.31
C TYR A 63 9.92 25.40 -34.29
N ALA A 64 10.23 24.87 -35.47
CA ALA A 64 10.98 23.65 -35.85
C ALA A 64 10.72 22.28 -35.18
N ILE A 65 10.37 21.31 -36.03
CA ILE A 65 10.25 19.86 -35.80
C ILE A 65 11.61 19.19 -36.04
N PRO A 66 12.11 18.31 -35.15
CA PRO A 66 13.03 17.24 -35.53
C PRO A 66 12.26 15.94 -35.80
N GLN A 67 12.44 15.39 -37.00
CA GLN A 67 11.99 14.06 -37.40
C GLN A 67 12.65 12.99 -36.52
N ILE A 68 11.85 12.12 -35.92
CA ILE A 68 12.32 10.88 -35.30
C ILE A 68 11.54 9.73 -35.93
N THR A 69 12.32 8.83 -36.52
CA THR A 69 11.93 7.66 -37.30
C THR A 69 11.28 6.58 -36.43
N GLU A 70 10.15 6.09 -36.94
CA GLU A 70 9.39 4.86 -36.69
C GLU A 70 9.82 3.89 -35.56
N THR A 71 8.89 3.65 -34.64
CA THR A 71 8.85 2.48 -33.74
C THR A 71 7.96 1.37 -34.33
N PRO A 72 8.34 0.08 -34.23
CA PRO A 72 7.59 -1.01 -34.86
C PRO A 72 6.21 -1.27 -34.22
N ARG A 73 5.30 -1.74 -35.09
CA ARG A 73 3.87 -2.01 -34.90
C ARG A 73 3.66 -3.37 -34.22
N PHE A 74 2.61 -3.48 -33.41
CA PHE A 74 2.31 -4.61 -32.50
C PHE A 74 1.93 -5.95 -33.18
N ASP A 75 2.23 -6.13 -34.46
CA ASP A 75 1.81 -7.27 -35.28
C ASP A 75 2.87 -8.38 -35.43
N ASP A 76 4.10 -8.19 -34.92
CA ASP A 76 5.27 -9.08 -35.16
C ASP A 76 5.58 -10.11 -34.04
N LEU A 77 4.59 -10.60 -33.29
CA LEU A 77 4.76 -11.73 -32.35
C LEU A 77 3.80 -12.89 -32.67
N LYS A 78 3.78 -13.31 -33.93
CA LYS A 78 3.10 -14.53 -34.39
C LYS A 78 4.07 -15.48 -35.07
N ASP A 79 5.11 -15.93 -34.36
CA ASP A 79 5.67 -17.26 -34.62
C ASP A 79 6.62 -17.72 -33.52
N LEU A 80 6.09 -18.49 -32.58
CA LEU A 80 6.86 -19.50 -31.84
C LEU A 80 5.98 -20.73 -31.70
N THR A 81 5.97 -21.53 -32.76
CA THR A 81 5.36 -22.87 -32.80
C THR A 81 6.45 -23.93 -32.67
N TYR A 82 6.46 -24.67 -31.56
CA TYR A 82 7.08 -26.01 -31.38
C TYR A 82 6.47 -26.58 -30.09
N GLY A 83 5.83 -27.76 -29.99
CA GLY A 83 5.52 -28.81 -30.94
C GLY A 83 4.52 -29.78 -30.27
N SER A 84 3.77 -30.50 -31.10
CA SER A 84 2.77 -31.50 -30.71
C SER A 84 3.39 -32.80 -30.19
N GLY A 85 2.76 -33.43 -29.20
CA GLY A 85 2.83 -34.88 -29.02
C GLY A 85 2.81 -35.39 -27.58
N ILE A 86 1.63 -35.82 -27.11
CA ILE A 86 1.31 -37.16 -26.57
C ILE A 86 0.06 -37.03 -25.68
N GLY A 87 -0.98 -37.79 -26.07
CA GLY A 87 -2.31 -37.71 -25.51
C GLY A 87 -2.45 -38.31 -24.11
N ASN A 88 -3.46 -37.82 -23.40
CA ASN A 88 -4.45 -38.67 -22.76
C ASN A 88 -5.72 -37.85 -22.48
N SER A 89 -6.81 -38.25 -23.13
CA SER A 89 -8.16 -37.80 -22.86
C SER A 89 -8.65 -38.50 -21.59
N TYR A 90 -8.76 -37.77 -20.48
CA TYR A 90 -9.49 -38.23 -19.31
C TYR A 90 -10.82 -37.47 -19.23
N SER A 91 -11.89 -38.14 -19.66
CA SER A 91 -13.25 -37.79 -19.25
C SER A 91 -13.37 -38.02 -17.74
N PHE A 92 -13.42 -36.94 -16.95
CA PHE A 92 -13.72 -37.04 -15.53
C PHE A 92 -15.24 -36.98 -15.31
N SER A 93 -15.82 -38.17 -15.18
CA SER A 93 -17.23 -38.36 -14.80
C SER A 93 -17.44 -37.94 -13.35
N SER A 94 -18.47 -37.13 -13.10
CA SER A 94 -18.80 -36.62 -11.76
C SER A 94 -19.24 -37.74 -10.83
N SER A 95 -18.36 -38.09 -9.90
CA SER A 95 -18.68 -39.01 -8.80
C SER A 95 -18.86 -38.19 -7.53
N LYS A 96 -20.11 -38.11 -7.05
CA LYS A 96 -20.49 -37.52 -5.75
C LYS A 96 -19.65 -38.15 -4.63
N VAL A 97 -18.89 -37.32 -3.91
CA VAL A 97 -18.35 -37.66 -2.58
C VAL A 97 -18.97 -36.70 -1.56
N PRO A 98 -19.66 -37.19 -0.51
CA PRO A 98 -20.25 -36.34 0.51
C PRO A 98 -19.23 -35.97 1.61
N GLY A 99 -19.16 -34.67 1.91
CA GLY A 99 -19.12 -34.18 3.29
C GLY A 99 -17.79 -34.19 4.04
N SER A 100 -16.91 -33.23 3.73
CA SER A 100 -16.17 -32.49 4.76
C SER A 100 -16.08 -31.04 4.31
N THR A 101 -17.08 -30.24 4.69
CA THR A 101 -17.11 -28.80 4.42
C THR A 101 -16.15 -28.08 5.34
N TYR A 102 -14.86 -28.08 4.99
CA TYR A 102 -14.00 -26.99 5.42
C TYR A 102 -14.27 -25.80 4.50
N LYS A 103 -15.16 -24.91 4.92
CA LYS A 103 -15.36 -23.60 4.28
C LYS A 103 -14.27 -22.68 4.82
N PRO A 104 -13.27 -22.29 4.02
CA PRO A 104 -12.41 -21.21 4.43
C PRO A 104 -13.30 -19.96 4.57
N SER A 105 -13.20 -19.27 5.71
CA SER A 105 -13.87 -17.99 5.89
C SER A 105 -13.18 -16.96 5.03
N TYR A 106 -13.70 -16.74 3.83
CA TYR A 106 -13.31 -15.65 2.95
C TYR A 106 -14.25 -14.49 3.21
N THR A 107 -13.69 -13.32 3.47
CA THR A 107 -14.43 -12.06 3.37
C THR A 107 -14.95 -11.95 1.95
N THR A 108 -16.27 -11.92 1.81
CA THR A 108 -16.97 -11.71 0.54
C THR A 108 -16.47 -10.43 -0.12
N LEU A 109 -16.28 -10.46 -1.44
CA LEU A 109 -16.07 -9.30 -2.31
C LEU A 109 -17.31 -8.38 -2.31
N SER A 110 -17.67 -7.80 -1.16
CA SER A 110 -18.93 -7.09 -0.91
C SER A 110 -18.78 -5.58 -0.70
N ALA A 111 -17.66 -5.02 -1.10
CA ALA A 111 -17.51 -3.59 -1.21
C ALA A 111 -17.85 -3.18 -2.64
N ASN A 112 -19.06 -2.63 -2.88
CA ASN A 112 -19.44 -2.11 -4.22
C ASN A 112 -18.42 -1.10 -4.80
N TYR A 113 -17.55 -0.55 -3.95
CA TYR A 113 -16.50 0.37 -4.34
C TYR A 113 -15.23 -0.29 -4.89
N LEU A 114 -14.99 -1.61 -4.75
CA LEU A 114 -13.83 -2.30 -5.34
C LEU A 114 -14.15 -2.80 -6.75
N ASN A 115 -14.56 -1.88 -7.61
CA ASN A 115 -15.01 -2.13 -8.98
C ASN A 115 -14.02 -1.57 -10.01
N LYS A 116 -14.39 -1.62 -11.30
CA LYS A 116 -13.58 -1.08 -12.40
C LYS A 116 -13.28 0.41 -12.28
N ASP A 117 -14.20 1.22 -11.76
CA ASP A 117 -13.98 2.66 -11.58
C ASP A 117 -12.92 2.95 -10.52
N PHE A 118 -12.93 2.17 -9.43
CA PHE A 118 -11.86 2.24 -8.44
C PHE A 118 -10.52 1.84 -9.02
N LEU A 119 -10.44 0.73 -9.77
CA LEU A 119 -9.19 0.33 -10.42
C LEU A 119 -8.71 1.38 -11.43
N ALA A 120 -9.61 1.98 -12.20
CA ALA A 120 -9.30 3.07 -13.12
C ALA A 120 -8.75 4.29 -12.37
N LYS A 121 -9.35 4.66 -11.23
CA LYS A 121 -8.87 5.74 -10.37
C LYS A 121 -7.50 5.44 -9.78
N VAL A 122 -7.24 4.21 -9.30
CA VAL A 122 -5.91 3.79 -8.83
C VAL A 122 -4.87 3.97 -9.93
N LYS A 123 -5.16 3.50 -11.15
CA LYS A 123 -4.25 3.65 -12.30
C LYS A 123 -3.98 5.12 -12.62
N GLN A 124 -5.01 5.97 -12.56
CA GLN A 124 -4.85 7.42 -12.74
C GLN A 124 -3.93 8.03 -11.67
N VAL A 125 -4.19 7.75 -10.40
CA VAL A 125 -3.38 8.26 -9.28
C VAL A 125 -1.94 7.78 -9.39
N ALA A 126 -1.72 6.49 -9.65
CA ALA A 126 -0.40 5.90 -9.79
C ALA A 126 0.41 6.56 -10.92
N LYS A 127 -0.23 6.83 -12.06
CA LYS A 127 0.37 7.60 -13.17
C LYS A 127 0.75 9.01 -12.71
N ASN A 128 -0.12 9.70 -11.99
CA ASN A 128 0.11 11.08 -11.55
C ASN A 128 1.25 11.21 -10.52
N ILE A 129 1.50 10.17 -9.73
CA ILE A 129 2.58 10.13 -8.73
C ILE A 129 3.80 9.34 -9.20
N ASN A 130 3.83 8.94 -10.48
CA ASN A 130 4.89 8.18 -11.12
C ASN A 130 5.27 6.89 -10.37
N CYS A 131 4.29 6.05 -10.04
CA CYS A 131 4.52 4.71 -9.45
C CYS A 131 3.78 3.62 -10.24
N ASP A 132 4.04 2.35 -9.90
CA ASP A 132 3.24 1.24 -10.38
C ASP A 132 1.89 1.16 -9.65
N TYR A 133 0.78 1.03 -10.37
CA TYR A 133 -0.55 0.96 -9.76
C TYR A 133 -0.74 -0.29 -8.89
N GLN A 134 -0.02 -1.38 -9.20
CA GLN A 134 -0.04 -2.58 -8.37
C GLN A 134 0.71 -2.36 -7.06
N ASP A 135 1.72 -1.49 -7.02
CA ASP A 135 2.41 -1.10 -5.78
C ASP A 135 1.48 -0.23 -4.93
N LEU A 136 0.76 0.72 -5.53
CA LEU A 136 -0.23 1.52 -4.83
C LEU A 136 -1.37 0.66 -4.24
N LEU A 137 -1.88 -0.31 -5.00
CA LEU A 137 -2.84 -1.30 -4.49
C LEU A 137 -2.25 -2.10 -3.33
N ALA A 138 -1.00 -2.56 -3.45
CA ALA A 138 -0.34 -3.32 -2.40
C ALA A 138 -0.14 -2.50 -1.12
N VAL A 139 0.20 -1.21 -1.22
CA VAL A 139 0.26 -0.29 -0.06
C VAL A 139 -1.11 -0.22 0.60
N MET A 140 -2.17 0.11 -0.14
CA MET A 140 -3.51 0.21 0.44
C MET A 140 -3.99 -1.11 1.07
N ASN A 141 -3.65 -2.24 0.46
CA ASN A 141 -3.95 -3.57 0.99
C ASN A 141 -3.15 -3.86 2.28
N SER A 142 -1.89 -3.45 2.34
CA SER A 142 -1.04 -3.56 3.52
C SER A 142 -1.53 -2.68 4.68
N GLU A 143 -2.04 -1.50 4.35
CA GLU A 143 -2.46 -0.46 5.30
C GLU A 143 -3.85 -0.67 5.88
N SER A 144 -4.81 -1.09 5.04
CA SER A 144 -6.22 -1.15 5.41
C SER A 144 -6.95 -2.41 4.95
N GLY A 145 -6.31 -3.26 4.14
CA GLY A 145 -7.02 -4.29 3.41
C GLY A 145 -7.97 -3.71 2.36
N LEU A 146 -7.60 -2.56 1.76
CA LEU A 146 -8.41 -1.79 0.80
C LEU A 146 -9.71 -1.21 1.39
N GLN A 147 -9.79 -1.04 2.70
CA GLN A 147 -11.00 -0.56 3.39
C GLN A 147 -10.93 0.95 3.69
N PRO A 148 -11.77 1.81 3.07
CA PRO A 148 -11.72 3.26 3.26
C PRO A 148 -12.20 3.72 4.64
N ASN A 149 -12.98 2.92 5.36
CA ASN A 149 -13.44 3.24 6.71
C ASN A 149 -12.63 2.56 7.83
N LYS A 150 -11.50 1.93 7.49
CA LYS A 150 -10.70 1.15 8.45
C LYS A 150 -9.96 2.06 9.41
N TRP A 151 -10.30 1.96 10.69
CA TRP A 151 -9.49 2.49 11.78
C TRP A 151 -8.49 1.45 12.27
N ASN A 152 -7.30 1.89 12.65
CA ASN A 152 -6.40 1.04 13.42
C ASN A 152 -6.89 0.91 14.88
N SER A 153 -6.32 -0.04 15.62
CA SER A 153 -6.75 -0.37 17.00
C SER A 153 -6.63 0.82 17.96
N SER A 154 -5.61 1.66 17.79
CA SER A 154 -5.37 2.86 18.59
C SER A 154 -6.14 4.10 18.11
N LYS A 155 -6.93 3.99 17.03
CA LYS A 155 -7.60 5.11 16.34
C LYS A 155 -6.67 6.26 15.93
N SER A 156 -5.36 6.00 15.81
CA SER A 156 -4.39 7.00 15.37
C SER A 156 -4.43 7.22 13.84
N ALA A 157 -4.95 6.24 13.08
CA ALA A 157 -4.95 6.26 11.62
C ALA A 157 -6.27 5.72 11.02
N VAL A 158 -6.64 6.20 9.83
CA VAL A 158 -7.88 5.80 9.15
C VAL A 158 -7.79 5.73 7.62
N GLY A 159 -8.52 4.80 7.01
CA GLY A 159 -8.78 4.72 5.57
C GLY A 159 -7.70 4.04 4.76
N LEU A 160 -7.78 4.19 3.43
CA LEU A 160 -7.09 3.35 2.45
C LEU A 160 -5.58 3.25 2.68
N ILE A 161 -4.93 4.38 2.96
CA ILE A 161 -3.50 4.49 3.26
C ILE A 161 -3.23 4.83 4.74
N GLN A 162 -4.23 4.66 5.62
CA GLN A 162 -4.13 4.97 7.06
C GLN A 162 -3.71 6.43 7.34
N PHE A 163 -4.52 7.39 6.89
CA PHE A 163 -4.32 8.82 7.15
C PHE A 163 -4.24 9.13 8.65
N THR A 164 -3.15 9.78 9.05
CA THR A 164 -2.88 10.21 10.43
C THR A 164 -2.98 11.71 10.58
N ASP A 165 -2.96 12.21 11.83
CA ASP A 165 -3.01 13.66 12.08
C ASP A 165 -1.86 14.43 11.40
N PRO A 166 -0.60 13.94 11.38
CA PRO A 166 0.45 14.55 10.57
C PRO A 166 0.14 14.60 9.07
N ALA A 167 -0.42 13.54 8.49
CA ALA A 167 -0.79 13.52 7.08
C ALA A 167 -1.89 14.55 6.76
N LEU A 168 -2.90 14.66 7.63
CA LEU A 168 -3.97 15.67 7.50
C LEU A 168 -3.44 17.09 7.71
N ALA A 169 -2.49 17.28 8.62
CA ALA A 169 -1.82 18.57 8.80
C ALA A 169 -1.03 18.99 7.55
N ASP A 170 -0.35 18.06 6.88
CA ASP A 170 0.34 18.33 5.62
C ASP A 170 -0.62 18.70 4.49
N LEU A 171 -1.75 17.98 4.38
CA LEU A 171 -2.81 18.29 3.41
C LEU A 171 -3.43 19.67 3.65
N LYS A 172 -3.64 20.04 4.92
CA LYS A 172 -4.09 21.39 5.30
C LYS A 172 -3.06 22.44 4.92
N ARG A 173 -1.79 22.22 5.26
CA ARG A 173 -0.69 23.17 5.03
C ARG A 173 -0.44 23.43 3.55
N VAL A 174 -0.46 22.39 2.71
CA VAL A 174 -0.08 22.50 1.30
C VAL A 174 -1.28 22.81 0.40
N TYR A 175 -2.45 22.22 0.69
CA TYR A 175 -3.63 22.31 -0.18
C TYR A 175 -4.82 23.03 0.46
N GLY A 176 -4.71 23.51 1.71
CA GLY A 176 -5.83 24.12 2.43
C GLY A 176 -6.93 23.13 2.84
N ILE A 177 -6.70 21.82 2.71
CA ILE A 177 -7.70 20.79 3.00
C ILE A 177 -7.73 20.51 4.50
N ASN A 178 -8.75 21.04 5.18
CA ASN A 178 -8.92 20.89 6.63
C ASN A 178 -9.95 19.79 6.92
N LEU A 179 -9.48 18.55 7.15
CA LEU A 179 -10.30 17.38 7.46
C LEU A 179 -9.91 16.77 8.81
N THR A 180 -10.87 16.15 9.50
CA THR A 180 -10.63 15.25 10.64
C THR A 180 -10.62 13.78 10.18
N LYS A 181 -10.06 12.88 10.99
CA LYS A 181 -10.08 11.44 10.72
C LYS A 181 -11.51 10.89 10.63
N GLU A 182 -12.46 11.42 11.40
CA GLU A 182 -13.88 11.06 11.34
C GLU A 182 -14.55 11.50 10.03
N GLN A 183 -14.10 12.63 9.45
CA GLN A 183 -14.55 13.03 8.11
C GLN A 183 -13.94 12.11 7.05
N VAL A 184 -12.65 11.80 7.15
CA VAL A 184 -11.97 10.86 6.24
C VAL A 184 -12.62 9.48 6.28
N SER A 185 -13.00 8.98 7.45
CA SER A 185 -13.65 7.66 7.60
C SER A 185 -15.01 7.56 6.91
N LYS A 186 -15.62 8.69 6.56
CA LYS A 186 -16.91 8.79 5.85
C LYS A 186 -16.75 9.03 4.35
N MET A 187 -15.53 9.32 3.88
CA MET A 187 -15.24 9.48 2.46
C MET A 187 -15.36 8.14 1.74
N SER A 188 -15.82 8.18 0.49
CA SER A 188 -15.74 7.05 -0.42
C SER A 188 -14.28 6.69 -0.74
N ALA A 189 -14.08 5.46 -1.24
CA ALA A 189 -12.76 5.02 -1.66
C ALA A 189 -12.16 5.89 -2.78
N ILE A 190 -13.00 6.37 -3.70
CA ILE A 190 -12.58 7.26 -4.79
C ILE A 190 -12.13 8.63 -4.25
N GLU A 191 -12.89 9.23 -3.34
CA GLU A 191 -12.50 10.50 -2.72
C GLU A 191 -11.21 10.36 -1.89
N GLN A 192 -11.02 9.23 -1.22
CA GLN A 192 -9.75 8.96 -0.53
C GLN A 192 -8.57 8.76 -1.48
N LEU A 193 -8.79 8.25 -2.70
CA LEU A 193 -7.74 8.20 -3.73
C LEU A 193 -7.32 9.60 -4.19
N ASP A 194 -8.24 10.57 -4.29
CA ASP A 194 -7.89 11.97 -4.52
C ASP A 194 -7.07 12.58 -3.38
N LEU A 195 -7.37 12.20 -2.14
CA LEU A 195 -6.61 12.61 -0.97
C LEU A 195 -5.22 11.97 -0.93
N ALA A 196 -5.14 10.68 -1.27
CA ALA A 196 -3.90 9.92 -1.35
C ALA A 196 -2.96 10.48 -2.44
N GLU A 197 -3.50 10.86 -3.61
CA GLU A 197 -2.71 11.51 -4.66
C GLU A 197 -2.03 12.78 -4.15
N LYS A 198 -2.79 13.65 -3.48
CA LYS A 198 -2.27 14.90 -2.88
C LYS A 198 -1.24 14.61 -1.81
N PHE A 199 -1.50 13.65 -0.93
CA PHE A 199 -0.55 13.23 0.10
C PHE A 199 0.77 12.75 -0.52
N TYR A 200 0.73 11.85 -1.51
CA TYR A 200 1.95 11.38 -2.17
C TYR A 200 2.67 12.49 -2.92
N LYS A 201 1.97 13.42 -3.57
CA LYS A 201 2.60 14.60 -4.18
C LYS A 201 3.35 15.49 -3.18
N ILE A 202 3.03 15.43 -1.88
CA ILE A 202 3.79 16.09 -0.82
C ILE A 202 4.98 15.21 -0.42
N THR A 203 4.73 13.94 -0.10
CA THR A 203 5.74 13.08 0.53
C THR A 203 6.81 12.55 -0.44
N THR A 204 6.56 12.59 -1.74
CA THR A 204 7.47 12.03 -2.76
C THR A 204 8.30 13.09 -3.48
N GLN A 205 8.16 14.39 -3.15
CA GLN A 205 8.90 15.48 -3.80
C GLN A 205 10.42 15.28 -3.77
N LYS A 206 10.92 14.70 -2.67
CA LYS A 206 12.34 14.40 -2.46
C LYS A 206 12.94 13.38 -3.44
N PHE A 207 12.11 12.65 -4.17
CA PHE A 207 12.56 11.72 -5.22
C PHE A 207 12.79 12.42 -6.57
N GLY A 208 12.52 13.72 -6.69
CA GLY A 208 12.84 14.50 -7.88
C GLY A 208 12.12 14.03 -9.15
N GLY A 209 10.89 13.52 -9.00
CA GLY A 209 10.07 13.05 -10.13
C GLY A 209 10.46 11.67 -10.69
N LYS A 210 11.46 11.00 -10.12
CA LYS A 210 11.82 9.62 -10.50
C LYS A 210 10.62 8.67 -10.29
N LYS A 211 10.58 7.61 -11.10
CA LYS A 211 9.59 6.54 -10.90
C LYS A 211 9.85 5.90 -9.53
N LEU A 212 8.84 5.89 -8.68
CA LEU A 212 8.92 5.33 -7.34
C LEU A 212 8.94 3.81 -7.43
N SER A 213 9.88 3.18 -6.73
CA SER A 213 9.79 1.74 -6.45
C SER A 213 8.69 1.46 -5.42
N ALA A 214 8.31 0.19 -5.29
CA ALA A 214 7.42 -0.28 -4.23
C ALA A 214 7.92 0.16 -2.83
N ALA A 215 9.24 0.06 -2.59
CA ALA A 215 9.85 0.49 -1.34
C ALA A 215 9.77 2.01 -1.12
N ASP A 216 10.07 2.81 -2.15
CA ASP A 216 10.01 4.27 -2.07
C ASP A 216 8.59 4.73 -1.75
N LEU A 217 7.60 4.16 -2.46
CA LEU A 217 6.18 4.48 -2.25
C LEU A 217 5.77 4.16 -0.81
N TYR A 218 6.12 2.97 -0.32
CA TYR A 218 5.72 2.55 1.03
C TYR A 218 6.46 3.33 2.12
N ALA A 219 7.73 3.64 1.90
CA ALA A 219 8.53 4.47 2.80
C ALA A 219 7.95 5.89 2.90
N SER A 220 7.44 6.42 1.79
CA SER A 220 6.70 7.69 1.73
C SER A 220 5.34 7.66 2.43
N THR A 221 4.75 6.49 2.66
CA THR A 221 3.53 6.32 3.48
C THR A 221 3.90 6.25 4.96
N TYR A 222 4.87 5.40 5.31
CA TYR A 222 5.18 5.03 6.68
C TYR A 222 6.02 6.08 7.42
N LEU A 223 7.14 6.53 6.83
CA LEU A 223 8.06 7.48 7.45
C LEU A 223 8.58 8.49 6.42
N PRO A 224 7.71 9.39 5.91
CA PRO A 224 8.02 10.27 4.79
C PRO A 224 9.34 11.02 4.94
N GLY A 225 9.65 11.50 6.15
CA GLY A 225 10.88 12.22 6.47
C GLY A 225 12.17 11.47 6.12
N ARG A 226 12.16 10.14 6.17
CA ARG A 226 13.31 9.26 5.93
C ARG A 226 13.14 8.36 4.70
N ALA A 227 12.16 8.62 3.85
CA ALA A 227 11.79 7.73 2.75
C ALA A 227 12.90 7.49 1.71
N THR A 228 13.87 8.39 1.60
CA THR A 228 15.03 8.24 0.72
C THR A 228 16.16 7.39 1.31
N ASN A 229 16.10 7.05 2.60
CA ASN A 229 17.12 6.25 3.26
C ASN A 229 16.88 4.76 3.03
N GLU A 230 17.96 3.97 2.98
CA GLU A 230 17.85 2.51 2.94
C GLU A 230 17.38 1.93 4.28
N VAL A 231 17.88 2.47 5.39
CA VAL A 231 17.39 2.17 6.75
C VAL A 231 16.51 3.32 7.23
N LEU A 232 15.23 3.05 7.46
CA LEU A 232 14.25 4.06 7.86
C LEU A 232 14.30 4.29 9.37
N CYS A 233 14.31 3.23 10.16
CA CYS A 233 14.48 3.34 11.61
C CYS A 233 15.05 2.07 12.22
N ARG A 234 15.53 2.19 13.45
CA ARG A 234 16.07 1.10 14.27
C ARG A 234 15.31 0.97 15.58
N LYS A 235 15.29 -0.25 16.11
CA LYS A 235 14.81 -0.54 17.46
C LYS A 235 15.54 0.33 18.49
N GLY A 236 14.80 0.86 19.46
CA GLY A 236 15.38 1.65 20.54
C GLY A 236 15.82 3.07 20.18
N GLU A 237 15.51 3.60 18.99
CA GLU A 237 15.82 5.00 18.65
C GLU A 237 15.18 5.98 19.64
N ARG A 238 15.91 7.03 20.04
CA ARG A 238 15.47 8.01 21.05
C ARG A 238 15.43 9.43 20.51
N ASN A 239 14.57 10.25 21.10
CA ASN A 239 14.57 11.71 20.94
C ASN A 239 15.71 12.33 21.76
N SER A 240 15.98 13.63 21.54
CA SER A 240 17.03 14.37 22.24
C SER A 240 16.82 14.45 23.75
N ASP A 241 15.57 14.34 24.21
CA ASP A 241 15.17 14.28 25.63
C ASP A 241 15.28 12.87 26.23
N GLY A 242 15.78 11.89 25.47
CA GLY A 242 15.93 10.49 25.88
C GLY A 242 14.66 9.65 25.75
N SER A 243 13.51 10.24 25.40
CA SER A 243 12.26 9.49 25.20
C SER A 243 12.34 8.57 23.96
N LEU A 244 11.68 7.43 24.01
CA LEU A 244 11.71 6.43 22.94
C LEU A 244 10.87 6.90 21.74
N LYS A 245 11.44 6.82 20.53
CA LYS A 245 10.70 7.07 19.29
C LYS A 245 9.84 5.87 18.96
N SER A 246 8.58 6.12 18.57
CA SER A 246 7.62 5.07 18.18
C SER A 246 7.86 4.48 16.79
N TYR A 247 8.88 4.95 16.06
CA TYR A 247 9.12 4.58 14.66
C TYR A 247 9.16 3.06 14.50
N TYR A 248 10.10 2.40 15.17
CA TYR A 248 10.23 0.94 15.13
C TYR A 248 9.23 0.25 16.08
N GLU A 249 9.12 0.74 17.32
CA GLU A 249 8.41 0.03 18.40
C GLU A 249 6.92 -0.16 18.14
N SER A 250 6.29 0.77 17.42
CA SER A 250 4.88 0.65 17.02
C SER A 250 4.69 -0.11 15.70
N ASN A 251 5.77 -0.47 15.01
CA ASN A 251 5.76 -1.00 13.65
C ASN A 251 6.66 -2.22 13.48
N THR A 252 6.87 -2.99 14.55
CA THR A 252 7.73 -4.18 14.53
C THR A 252 7.36 -5.18 13.45
N GLY A 253 6.09 -5.24 13.05
CA GLY A 253 5.63 -6.07 11.93
C GLY A 253 6.10 -5.62 10.53
N LEU A 254 6.80 -4.49 10.42
CA LEU A 254 7.48 -4.06 9.19
C LEU A 254 8.91 -4.59 9.11
N ASP A 255 9.53 -4.99 10.22
CA ASP A 255 10.81 -5.68 10.22
C ASP A 255 10.55 -7.17 9.92
N VAL A 256 10.70 -7.56 8.65
CA VAL A 256 10.33 -8.91 8.19
C VAL A 256 11.44 -9.94 8.41
N ASN A 257 12.68 -9.50 8.65
CA ASN A 257 13.82 -10.38 8.91
C ASN A 257 14.19 -10.45 10.41
N GLY A 258 13.63 -9.56 11.24
CA GLY A 258 13.81 -9.52 12.69
C GLY A 258 15.16 -8.97 13.13
N ASP A 259 15.86 -8.20 12.30
CA ASP A 259 17.21 -7.70 12.59
C ASP A 259 17.25 -6.43 13.45
N GLY A 260 16.07 -5.91 13.82
CA GLY A 260 15.96 -4.68 14.61
C GLY A 260 16.00 -3.41 13.78
N MET A 261 15.93 -3.51 12.45
CA MET A 261 15.84 -2.39 11.52
C MET A 261 14.61 -2.51 10.63
N ILE A 262 14.01 -1.38 10.27
CA ILE A 262 13.02 -1.33 9.18
C ILE A 262 13.70 -0.68 8.00
N THR A 263 13.86 -1.45 6.92
CA THR A 263 14.58 -1.05 5.70
C THR A 263 13.64 -0.97 4.50
N LYS A 264 14.12 -0.37 3.41
CA LYS A 264 13.44 -0.42 2.11
C LYS A 264 13.22 -1.85 1.61
N GLU A 265 14.16 -2.76 1.89
CA GLU A 265 14.04 -4.16 1.52
C GLU A 265 12.87 -4.83 2.24
N ASP A 266 12.69 -4.54 3.54
CA ASP A 266 11.57 -5.08 4.31
C ASP A 266 10.23 -4.59 3.79
N LEU A 267 10.15 -3.30 3.47
CA LEU A 267 8.96 -2.70 2.87
C LEU A 267 8.63 -3.33 1.51
N ALA A 268 9.63 -3.53 0.65
CA ALA A 268 9.46 -4.22 -0.64
C ALA A 268 8.94 -5.65 -0.46
N LYS A 269 9.57 -6.43 0.43
CA LYS A 269 9.16 -7.81 0.75
C LYS A 269 7.74 -7.86 1.30
N ARG A 270 7.35 -6.89 2.12
CA ARG A 270 5.98 -6.77 2.63
C ARG A 270 4.99 -6.51 1.49
N LEU A 271 5.26 -5.56 0.60
CA LEU A 271 4.37 -5.26 -0.52
C LEU A 271 4.25 -6.42 -1.52
N ALA A 272 5.32 -7.17 -1.75
CA ALA A 272 5.26 -8.37 -2.58
C ALA A 272 4.22 -9.38 -2.07
N LYS A 273 4.05 -9.48 -0.74
CA LYS A 273 3.03 -10.34 -0.10
C LYS A 273 1.62 -9.71 -0.07
N LYS A 274 1.47 -8.47 -0.50
CA LYS A 274 0.21 -7.69 -0.47
C LYS A 274 -0.33 -7.35 -1.85
N ARG A 275 0.21 -7.97 -2.92
CA ARG A 275 -0.35 -7.89 -4.27
C ARG A 275 -1.83 -8.27 -4.28
N VAL A 276 -2.59 -7.58 -5.12
CA VAL A 276 -4.05 -7.75 -5.26
C VAL A 276 -4.33 -8.45 -6.58
N ASN A 277 -5.18 -9.48 -6.56
CA ASN A 277 -5.65 -10.12 -7.79
C ASN A 277 -6.58 -9.15 -8.54
N LEU A 278 -6.27 -8.81 -9.80
CA LEU A 278 -7.06 -7.83 -10.55
C LEU A 278 -8.42 -8.37 -10.99
N ASP A 279 -8.62 -9.68 -11.01
CA ASP A 279 -9.91 -10.29 -11.36
C ASP A 279 -11.00 -10.00 -10.33
N THR A 280 -10.64 -9.46 -9.17
CA THR A 280 -11.60 -9.04 -8.15
C THR A 280 -12.34 -7.75 -8.51
N PHE A 281 -11.84 -6.98 -9.49
CA PHE A 281 -12.45 -5.72 -9.93
C PHE A 281 -13.38 -5.97 -11.12
N VAL A 282 -14.58 -6.49 -10.84
CA VAL A 282 -15.61 -6.80 -11.85
C VAL A 282 -16.51 -5.63 -12.19
#